data_AF-A0A0G3GYN8-F1
#
_entry.id   AF-A0A0G3GYN8-F1
#
_cell.length_a   1.000
_cell.length_b   1.000
_cell.length_c   1.000
_cell.angle_alpha   90.00
_cell.angle_beta   90.00
_cell.angle_gamma   90.00
#
_symmetry.space_group_name_H-M   'P 1'
#
loop_
_entity.id
_entity.type
_entity.pdbx_description
1 polymer ?
#
loop_
_entity_poly.entity_id
_entity_poly.type
_entity_poly.pdbx_seq_one_letter_code
_entity_poly.pdbx_strand_id
1 'polypeptide(L)'
;MTFPQSTPNRFVAGAIDLGEVKARAEARAQAEAQAKATSGGETGPGVELVATLTMDNVEEELIKRSAQVPVIVLIGTSRSPDSEQLQTDFRLLAHQAGGTFVFRYIDADATPQVAQMFGIAGLPTVVALAAGQPIANFEGGQPLAALQQWVEAVVAAVAGQLPGLSAASTESSGTTGSAEDSRFAPATEKLNAGDFSGAIEVYESILAQDPKNAEALAARDNARLLMRLQQADRNTDPIAAADAEPHNVERVFAAADALIAAGDAEAAFSRLVVALSQIPEEKLLIRDRLLELFALFDAADVRVLNARAQMANALF
;
A
#
# COMPACT_ATOMS: atom_id res chain seq x y z
N MET A 1 15.27 -2.76 80.42
CA MET A 1 13.94 -2.27 80.00
C MET A 1 13.86 -0.85 80.54
N THR A 2 13.92 0.24 79.78
CA THR A 2 13.15 0.61 78.58
C THR A 2 13.75 1.88 77.96
N PHE A 3 13.50 2.05 76.66
CA PHE A 3 14.08 2.97 75.67
C PHE A 3 14.04 4.49 75.96
N PRO A 4 14.92 5.29 75.31
CA PRO A 4 14.78 6.74 75.22
C PRO A 4 13.62 7.12 74.27
N GLN A 5 12.72 7.99 74.72
CA GLN A 5 11.64 8.54 73.89
C GLN A 5 12.23 9.60 72.94
N SER A 6 12.37 9.20 71.69
CA SER A 6 12.62 10.06 70.53
C SER A 6 11.36 10.86 70.20
N THR A 7 11.45 12.18 70.14
CA THR A 7 10.43 13.03 69.51
C THR A 7 10.94 13.44 68.13
N PRO A 8 10.35 12.98 67.01
CA PRO A 8 10.69 13.48 65.69
C PRO A 8 9.96 14.81 65.46
N ASN A 9 10.71 15.89 65.29
CA ASN A 9 10.14 17.14 64.79
C ASN A 9 9.81 16.93 63.30
N ARG A 10 8.52 16.82 63.00
CA ARG A 10 7.94 16.88 61.65
C ARG A 10 8.10 18.31 61.09
N PHE A 11 7.94 18.39 59.77
CA PHE A 11 7.75 19.57 58.92
C PHE A 11 9.03 20.19 58.33
N VAL A 12 9.50 19.59 57.23
CA VAL A 12 10.07 20.37 56.12
C VAL A 12 8.96 20.47 55.08
N ALA A 13 8.28 21.61 55.07
CA ALA A 13 7.55 22.06 53.90
C ALA A 13 8.61 22.36 52.83
N GLY A 14 8.77 21.44 51.88
CA GLY A 14 9.54 21.70 50.67
C GLY A 14 8.85 22.84 49.94
N ALA A 15 9.48 24.02 49.93
CA ALA A 15 9.07 25.11 49.08
C ALA A 15 9.10 24.59 47.64
N ILE A 16 7.93 24.43 47.05
CA ILE A 16 7.79 24.16 45.62
C ILE A 16 8.27 25.43 44.93
N ASP A 17 9.48 25.37 44.38
CA ASP A 17 10.04 26.46 43.61
C ASP A 17 9.21 26.62 42.33
N LEU A 18 8.36 27.64 42.33
CA LEU A 18 7.49 27.97 41.19
C LEU A 18 8.31 28.32 39.94
N GLY A 19 9.60 28.64 40.09
CA GLY A 19 10.55 28.84 39.00
C GLY A 19 10.92 27.53 38.30
N GLU A 20 11.14 26.44 39.04
CA GLU A 20 11.42 25.12 38.44
C GLU A 20 10.22 24.55 37.72
N VAL A 21 9.01 24.76 38.25
CA VAL A 21 7.75 24.33 37.59
C VAL A 21 7.53 25.12 36.29
N LYS A 22 7.79 26.43 36.31
CA LYS A 22 7.68 27.28 35.12
C LYS A 22 8.75 26.94 34.08
N ALA A 23 9.99 26.69 34.49
CA ALA A 23 11.07 26.27 33.59
C ALA A 23 10.79 24.91 32.93
N ARG A 24 10.19 23.96 33.67
CA ARG A 24 9.72 22.68 33.09
C ARG A 24 8.56 22.85 32.12
N ALA A 25 7.62 23.75 32.41
CA ALA A 25 6.51 24.05 31.52
C ALA A 25 6.99 24.74 30.23
N GLU A 26 7.94 25.68 30.32
CA GLU A 26 8.55 26.36 29.18
C GLU A 26 9.43 25.41 28.35
N ALA A 27 10.17 24.50 28.98
CA ALA A 27 10.94 23.46 28.29
C ALA A 27 10.02 22.46 27.56
N ARG A 28 8.87 22.10 28.15
CA ARG A 28 7.87 21.24 27.51
C ARG A 28 7.17 21.94 26.34
N ALA A 29 6.84 23.22 26.49
CA ALA A 29 6.29 24.04 25.42
C ALA A 29 7.30 24.27 24.27
N GLN A 30 8.59 24.40 24.58
CA GLN A 30 9.65 24.49 23.57
C GLN A 30 9.90 23.15 22.87
N ALA A 31 9.82 22.02 23.59
CA ALA A 31 9.89 20.69 22.99
C ALA A 31 8.68 20.38 22.10
N GLU A 32 7.48 20.81 22.50
CA GLU A 32 6.25 20.72 21.69
C GLU A 32 6.31 21.67 20.48
N ALA A 33 6.90 22.87 20.62
CA ALA A 33 7.13 23.78 19.51
C ALA A 33 8.21 23.28 18.54
N GLN A 34 9.24 22.58 19.03
CA GLN A 34 10.25 21.92 18.19
C GLN A 34 9.68 20.70 17.45
N ALA A 35 8.86 19.89 18.11
CA ALA A 35 8.14 18.78 17.47
C ALA A 35 7.18 19.26 16.37
N LYS A 36 6.56 20.43 16.57
CA LYS A 36 5.67 21.10 15.60
C LYS A 36 6.43 21.87 14.50
N ALA A 37 7.71 22.17 14.69
CA ALA A 37 8.57 22.80 13.68
C ALA A 37 9.26 21.75 12.77
N THR A 38 9.48 20.53 13.24
CA THR A 38 9.92 19.40 12.39
C THR A 38 8.81 18.80 11.52
N SER A 39 7.56 19.21 11.71
CA SER A 39 6.42 18.88 10.83
C SER A 39 6.01 20.03 9.88
N GLY A 40 6.83 21.07 9.77
CA GLY A 40 6.59 22.22 8.89
C GLY A 40 7.14 22.03 7.48
N GLY A 41 6.42 21.27 6.65
CA GLY A 41 6.60 21.22 5.20
C GLY A 41 5.27 20.95 4.50
N GLU A 42 4.48 22.00 4.27
CA GLU A 42 3.19 21.94 3.57
C GLU A 42 3.35 21.73 2.05
N THR A 43 2.62 20.76 1.47
CA THR A 43 1.38 21.03 0.72
C THR A 43 0.75 19.75 0.13
N GLY A 44 -0.48 19.49 0.56
CA GLY A 44 -1.39 18.43 0.10
C GLY A 44 -2.20 17.88 1.28
N PRO A 45 -3.46 17.42 1.12
CA PRO A 45 -4.22 16.81 2.21
C PRO A 45 -3.58 15.46 2.58
N GLY A 46 -2.48 15.52 3.33
CA GLY A 46 -1.56 14.43 3.55
C GLY A 46 -1.91 13.65 4.81
N VAL A 47 -2.09 12.34 4.64
CA VAL A 47 -2.29 11.38 5.72
C VAL A 47 -1.02 11.28 6.56
N GLU A 48 -1.12 11.39 7.89
CA GLU A 48 0.01 11.21 8.80
C GLU A 48 0.45 9.74 8.84
N LEU A 49 1.54 9.43 8.12
CA LEU A 49 2.03 8.07 7.87
C LEU A 49 2.66 7.41 9.11
N VAL A 50 3.05 8.19 10.11
CA VAL A 50 3.72 7.74 11.34
C VAL A 50 3.10 8.46 12.53
N ALA A 51 2.55 7.72 13.51
CA ALA A 51 2.03 8.30 14.74
C ALA A 51 2.21 7.36 15.94
N THR A 52 2.27 7.94 17.14
CA THR A 52 2.25 7.18 18.40
C THR A 52 0.80 7.00 18.86
N LEU A 53 0.44 5.78 19.23
CA LEU A 53 -0.89 5.45 19.72
C LEU A 53 -1.01 5.73 21.22
N THR A 54 -2.13 6.30 21.59
CA THR A 54 -2.58 6.61 22.95
C THR A 54 -4.05 6.21 23.07
N MET A 55 -4.58 6.16 24.29
CA MET A 55 -6.01 5.84 24.50
C MET A 55 -6.95 6.80 23.76
N ASP A 56 -6.52 8.02 23.50
CA ASP A 56 -7.34 9.05 22.87
C ASP A 56 -7.46 8.87 21.35
N ASN A 57 -6.47 8.26 20.69
CA ASN A 57 -6.44 8.12 19.22
C ASN A 57 -6.54 6.66 18.74
N VAL A 58 -6.46 5.67 19.63
CA VAL A 58 -6.43 4.26 19.25
C VAL A 58 -7.66 3.83 18.47
N GLU A 59 -8.87 4.28 18.80
CA GLU A 59 -10.07 3.87 18.07
C GLU A 59 -10.05 4.37 16.62
N GLU A 60 -9.66 5.63 16.43
CA GLU A 60 -9.62 6.25 15.11
C GLU A 60 -8.48 5.69 14.24
N GLU A 61 -7.28 5.64 14.81
CA GLU A 61 -6.07 5.22 14.11
C GLU A 61 -5.97 3.72 13.87
N LEU A 62 -6.70 2.92 14.65
CA LEU A 62 -6.62 1.48 14.56
C LEU A 62 -7.85 0.87 13.90
N ILE A 63 -9.06 1.32 14.25
CA ILE A 63 -10.30 0.72 13.72
C ILE A 63 -10.71 1.42 12.43
N LYS A 64 -10.84 2.75 12.44
CA LYS A 64 -11.30 3.49 11.25
C LYS A 64 -10.21 3.51 10.16
N ARG A 65 -8.95 3.68 10.54
CA ARG A 65 -7.83 3.70 9.59
C ARG A 65 -7.58 2.35 8.93
N SER A 66 -7.63 1.24 9.69
CA SER A 66 -7.39 -0.11 9.13
C SER A 66 -8.47 -0.55 8.15
N ALA A 67 -9.66 0.05 8.20
CA ALA A 67 -10.70 -0.14 7.19
C ALA A 67 -10.38 0.54 5.84
N GLN A 68 -9.37 1.42 5.80
CA GLN A 68 -8.97 2.15 4.59
C GLN A 68 -7.59 1.73 4.08
N VAL A 69 -6.63 1.52 4.98
CA VAL A 69 -5.22 1.21 4.66
C VAL A 69 -4.68 0.28 5.76
N PRO A 70 -3.85 -0.74 5.45
CA PRO A 70 -3.30 -1.61 6.48
C PRO A 70 -2.48 -0.81 7.51
N VAL A 71 -2.73 -1.08 8.79
CA VAL A 71 -2.06 -0.42 9.91
C VAL A 71 -1.08 -1.41 10.54
N ILE A 72 0.21 -1.07 10.47
CA ILE A 72 1.29 -1.84 11.09
C ILE A 72 1.62 -1.21 12.42
N VAL A 73 1.47 -1.98 13.49
CA VAL A 73 1.63 -1.52 14.87
C VAL A 73 2.84 -2.20 15.48
N LEU A 74 3.84 -1.42 15.89
CA LEU A 74 4.93 -1.88 16.75
C LEU A 74 4.59 -1.61 18.21
N ILE A 75 4.50 -2.66 19.01
CA ILE A 75 4.37 -2.61 20.46
C ILE A 75 5.77 -2.88 21.03
N GLY A 76 6.39 -1.84 21.58
CA GLY A 76 7.78 -1.91 22.02
C GLY A 76 8.05 -1.12 23.30
N THR A 77 9.33 -1.01 23.66
CA THR A 77 9.81 -0.26 24.82
C THR A 77 11.11 0.45 24.46
N SER A 78 11.32 1.65 25.01
CA SER A 78 12.59 2.39 24.86
C SER A 78 13.79 1.72 25.54
N ARG A 79 13.56 0.65 26.31
CA ARG A 79 14.63 -0.09 27.01
C ARG A 79 15.24 -1.21 26.16
N SER A 80 14.66 -1.48 24.99
CA SER A 80 15.05 -2.58 24.11
C SER A 80 15.67 -2.02 22.82
N PRO A 81 16.96 -2.33 22.53
CA PRO A 81 17.60 -1.92 21.27
C PRO A 81 16.84 -2.42 20.03
N ASP A 82 16.28 -3.63 20.11
CA ASP A 82 15.49 -4.22 19.02
C ASP A 82 14.21 -3.40 18.77
N SER A 83 13.58 -2.85 19.81
CA SER A 83 12.40 -1.98 19.66
C SER A 83 12.75 -0.66 18.97
N GLU A 84 13.88 -0.05 19.33
CA GLU A 84 14.34 1.20 18.72
C GLU A 84 14.75 1.01 17.25
N GLN A 85 15.41 -0.11 16.95
CA GLN A 85 15.79 -0.48 15.59
C GLN A 85 14.55 -0.71 14.71
N LEU A 86 13.61 -1.54 15.17
CA LEU A 86 12.34 -1.77 14.45
C LEU A 86 11.57 -0.47 14.24
N GLN A 87 11.53 0.41 15.24
CA GLN A 87 10.86 1.70 15.10
C GLN A 87 11.50 2.55 13.99
N THR A 88 12.84 2.58 13.92
CA THR A 88 13.58 3.31 12.88
C THR A 88 13.30 2.72 11.49
N ASP A 89 13.38 1.40 11.38
CA ASP A 89 13.18 0.68 10.12
C ASP A 89 11.75 0.86 9.59
N PHE A 90 10.72 0.71 10.44
CA PHE A 90 9.33 0.89 10.00
C PHE A 90 8.99 2.34 9.65
N ARG A 91 9.60 3.34 10.29
CA ARG A 91 9.45 4.74 9.86
C ARG A 91 10.00 4.93 8.46
N LEU A 92 11.21 4.41 8.20
CA LEU A 92 11.82 4.47 6.87
C LEU A 92 10.92 3.79 5.83
N LEU A 93 10.44 2.59 6.13
CA LEU A 93 9.55 1.84 5.23
C LEU A 93 8.22 2.56 4.98
N ALA A 94 7.60 3.15 6.01
CA ALA A 94 6.35 3.88 5.85
C ALA A 94 6.51 5.13 4.98
N HIS A 95 7.65 5.83 5.09
CA HIS A 95 7.98 6.95 4.21
C HIS A 95 8.24 6.50 2.77
N GLN A 96 8.96 5.40 2.56
CA GLN A 96 9.22 4.83 1.23
C GLN A 96 7.94 4.31 0.55
N ALA A 97 7.01 3.78 1.34
CA ALA A 97 5.78 3.15 0.86
C ALA A 97 4.70 4.17 0.42
N GLY A 98 4.92 5.48 0.62
CA GLY A 98 4.06 6.53 0.05
C GLY A 98 2.58 6.47 0.47
N GLY A 99 2.25 5.80 1.57
CA GLY A 99 0.87 5.64 2.05
C GLY A 99 0.17 4.33 1.67
N THR A 100 0.87 3.35 1.11
CA THR A 100 0.34 1.98 0.96
C THR A 100 0.16 1.25 2.29
N PHE A 101 0.84 1.68 3.33
CA PHE A 101 0.52 1.28 4.70
C PHE A 101 0.76 2.44 5.66
N VAL A 102 0.23 2.32 6.86
CA VAL A 102 0.40 3.30 7.93
C VAL A 102 1.12 2.65 9.10
N PHE A 103 2.15 3.30 9.62
CA PHE A 103 2.91 2.81 10.77
C PHE A 103 2.46 3.48 12.07
N ARG A 104 2.28 2.67 13.12
CA ARG A 104 1.88 3.12 14.45
C ARG A 104 2.79 2.50 15.51
N TYR A 105 3.17 3.31 16.50
CA TYR A 105 3.99 2.85 17.61
C TYR A 105 3.22 2.91 18.93
N ILE A 106 3.29 1.84 19.72
CA ILE A 106 2.81 1.78 21.10
C ILE A 106 4.03 1.63 22.01
N ASP A 107 4.17 2.57 22.94
CA ASP A 107 5.12 2.45 24.05
C ASP A 107 4.43 1.68 25.19
N ALA A 108 4.88 0.45 25.43
CA ALA A 108 4.34 -0.40 26.48
C ALA A 108 4.66 0.10 27.90
N ASP A 109 5.70 0.92 28.09
CA ASP A 109 6.03 1.54 29.38
C ASP A 109 5.13 2.75 29.66
N ALA A 110 4.88 3.58 28.64
CA ALA A 110 4.08 4.79 28.79
C ALA A 110 2.56 4.51 28.74
N THR A 111 2.14 3.52 27.96
CA THR A 111 0.72 3.19 27.70
C THR A 111 0.42 1.70 27.86
N PRO A 112 0.63 1.11 29.05
CA PRO A 112 0.49 -0.33 29.26
C PRO A 112 -0.94 -0.84 29.02
N GLN A 113 -1.96 0.01 29.21
CA GLN A 113 -3.36 -0.36 28.95
C GLN A 113 -3.62 -0.64 27.47
N VAL A 114 -3.01 0.13 26.57
CA VAL A 114 -3.15 -0.06 25.11
C VAL A 114 -2.43 -1.36 24.70
N ALA A 115 -1.22 -1.59 25.20
CA ALA A 115 -0.47 -2.82 24.92
C ALA A 115 -1.22 -4.09 25.38
N GLN A 116 -1.91 -4.03 26.52
CA GLN A 116 -2.71 -5.15 27.04
C GLN A 116 -3.88 -5.54 26.13
N MET A 117 -4.44 -4.60 25.35
CA MET A 117 -5.55 -4.88 24.42
C MET A 117 -5.14 -5.86 23.31
N PHE A 118 -3.86 -5.90 22.96
CA PHE A 118 -3.33 -6.79 21.92
C PHE A 118 -2.98 -8.19 22.43
N GLY A 119 -3.02 -8.43 23.75
CA GLY A 119 -2.76 -9.75 24.33
C GLY A 119 -1.36 -10.30 24.04
N ILE A 120 -0.37 -9.43 23.84
CA ILE A 120 1.00 -9.83 23.46
C ILE A 120 1.75 -10.58 24.56
N ALA A 121 2.57 -11.57 24.15
CA ALA A 121 3.34 -12.41 25.08
C ALA A 121 4.73 -11.86 25.41
N GLY A 122 5.29 -11.01 24.55
CA GLY A 122 6.63 -10.45 24.68
C GLY A 122 6.77 -9.07 24.01
N LEU A 123 7.91 -8.41 24.22
CA LEU A 123 8.27 -7.15 23.56
C LEU A 123 9.65 -7.32 22.90
N PRO A 124 9.89 -6.76 21.70
CA PRO A 124 8.91 -6.11 20.82
C PRO A 124 7.99 -7.09 20.09
N THR A 125 6.75 -6.69 19.83
CA THR A 125 5.81 -7.41 18.95
C THR A 125 5.28 -6.46 17.90
N VAL A 126 5.20 -6.95 16.65
CA VAL A 126 4.62 -6.22 15.54
C VAL A 126 3.34 -6.91 15.10
N VAL A 127 2.28 -6.14 14.89
CA VAL A 127 0.96 -6.63 14.46
C VAL A 127 0.50 -5.82 13.26
N ALA A 128 0.12 -6.49 12.18
CA ALA A 128 -0.56 -5.89 11.04
C ALA A 128 -2.08 -6.04 11.21
N LEU A 129 -2.80 -4.95 11.01
CA LEU A 129 -4.25 -4.87 11.11
C LEU A 129 -4.87 -4.40 9.81
N ALA A 130 -5.97 -5.04 9.42
CA ALA A 130 -6.79 -4.66 8.29
C ALA A 130 -8.27 -4.87 8.65
N ALA A 131 -9.12 -3.90 8.31
CA ALA A 131 -10.55 -3.91 8.65
C ALA A 131 -10.84 -4.24 10.13
N GLY A 132 -10.01 -3.73 11.05
CA GLY A 132 -10.11 -3.96 12.49
C GLY A 132 -9.67 -5.36 12.97
N GLN A 133 -9.11 -6.20 12.10
CA GLN A 133 -8.67 -7.56 12.45
C GLN A 133 -7.16 -7.74 12.25
N PRO A 134 -6.48 -8.49 13.14
CA PRO A 134 -5.08 -8.83 12.97
C PRO A 134 -4.90 -9.88 11.87
N ILE A 135 -4.09 -9.55 10.87
CA ILE A 135 -3.84 -10.40 9.70
C ILE A 135 -2.47 -11.09 9.74
N ALA A 136 -1.50 -10.48 10.43
CA ALA A 136 -0.17 -11.04 10.63
C ALA A 136 0.46 -10.47 11.90
N ASN A 137 1.35 -11.24 12.53
CA ASN A 137 2.18 -10.76 13.63
C ASN A 137 3.55 -11.46 13.64
N PHE A 138 4.51 -10.86 14.31
CA PHE A 138 5.76 -11.50 14.70
C PHE A 138 6.32 -10.88 15.99
N GLU A 139 7.24 -11.59 16.63
CA GLU A 139 7.92 -11.16 17.86
C GLU A 139 9.43 -11.05 17.64
N GLY A 140 10.06 -10.12 18.34
CA GLY A 140 11.50 -9.90 18.33
C GLY A 140 12.02 -9.03 17.17
N GLY A 141 13.31 -8.68 17.25
CA GLY A 141 14.00 -7.94 16.19
C GLY A 141 14.14 -8.75 14.90
N GLN A 142 14.02 -8.08 13.75
CA GLN A 142 14.16 -8.68 12.42
C GLN A 142 15.08 -7.81 11.55
N PRO A 143 15.84 -8.39 10.61
CA PRO A 143 16.64 -7.62 9.67
C PRO A 143 15.74 -6.85 8.70
N LEU A 144 16.19 -5.67 8.25
CA LEU A 144 15.43 -4.79 7.35
C LEU A 144 14.88 -5.50 6.11
N ALA A 145 15.65 -6.41 5.49
CA ALA A 145 15.20 -7.16 4.33
C ALA A 145 13.99 -8.07 4.62
N ALA A 146 13.93 -8.68 5.81
CA ALA A 146 12.79 -9.49 6.23
C ALA A 146 11.58 -8.60 6.55
N LEU A 147 11.80 -7.41 7.12
CA LEU A 147 10.75 -6.43 7.36
C LEU A 147 10.12 -5.96 6.04
N GLN A 148 10.93 -5.66 5.02
CA GLN A 148 10.45 -5.29 3.68
C GLN A 148 9.56 -6.38 3.08
N GLN A 149 10.04 -7.62 3.07
CA GLN A 149 9.27 -8.76 2.55
C GLN A 149 7.96 -8.97 3.33
N TRP A 150 8.00 -8.81 4.66
CA TRP A 150 6.82 -8.95 5.49
C TRP A 150 5.78 -7.85 5.24
N VAL A 151 6.23 -6.59 5.12
CA VAL A 151 5.37 -5.45 4.76
C VAL A 151 4.73 -5.66 3.40
N GLU A 152 5.51 -6.08 2.41
CA GLU A 152 5.01 -6.38 1.06
C GLU A 152 3.95 -7.48 1.09
N ALA A 153 4.19 -8.57 1.83
CA ALA A 153 3.21 -9.64 2.01
C ALA A 153 1.92 -9.16 2.69
N VAL A 154 2.04 -8.28 3.70
CA VAL A 154 0.89 -7.67 4.40
C VAL A 154 0.08 -6.80 3.44
N VAL A 155 0.73 -5.93 2.66
CA VAL A 155 0.06 -5.05 1.70
C VAL A 155 -0.58 -5.88 0.58
N ALA A 156 0.10 -6.89 0.07
CA ALA A 156 -0.43 -7.81 -0.94
C ALA A 156 -1.65 -8.59 -0.44
N ALA A 157 -1.66 -9.01 0.84
CA ALA A 157 -2.78 -9.75 1.43
C ALA A 157 -4.08 -8.94 1.49
N VAL A 158 -3.99 -7.60 1.48
CA VAL A 158 -5.14 -6.68 1.55
C VAL A 158 -5.35 -5.88 0.25
N ALA A 159 -4.55 -6.17 -0.79
CA ALA A 159 -4.66 -5.52 -2.08
C ALA A 159 -6.06 -5.73 -2.68
N GLY A 160 -6.69 -4.64 -3.13
CA GLY A 160 -8.06 -4.66 -3.67
C GLY A 160 -9.18 -4.83 -2.63
N GLN A 161 -8.87 -5.01 -1.35
CA GLN A 161 -9.87 -5.16 -0.28
C GLN A 161 -10.13 -3.85 0.47
N LEU A 162 -9.17 -2.92 0.44
CA LEU A 162 -9.25 -1.65 1.18
C LEU A 162 -9.30 -0.45 0.23
N PRO A 163 -10.28 0.47 0.38
CA PRO A 163 -10.49 1.58 -0.54
C PRO A 163 -9.35 2.60 -0.58
N GLY A 164 -8.53 2.71 0.47
CA GLY A 164 -7.42 3.68 0.57
C GLY A 164 -6.15 3.26 -0.17
N LEU A 165 -6.00 1.98 -0.53
CA LEU A 165 -4.86 1.49 -1.31
C LEU A 165 -4.94 1.87 -2.79
N SER A 166 -6.13 2.25 -3.27
CA SER A 166 -6.41 2.51 -4.68
C SER A 166 -6.09 3.93 -5.13
N ALA A 167 -5.70 4.83 -4.22
CA ALA A 167 -5.51 6.26 -4.51
C ALA A 167 -4.06 6.77 -4.34
N ALA A 168 -3.15 5.98 -3.77
CA ALA A 168 -1.74 6.34 -3.57
C ALA A 168 -0.77 5.56 -4.49
N SER A 169 -1.29 4.64 -5.30
CA SER A 169 -0.56 3.81 -6.24
C SER A 169 -0.39 4.51 -7.59
N THR A 170 0.50 5.51 -7.65
CA THR A 170 1.09 5.94 -8.94
C THR A 170 2.61 5.74 -8.97
N GLU A 171 3.24 5.35 -7.85
CA GLU A 171 4.66 5.03 -7.83
C GLU A 171 4.81 3.63 -7.20
N SER A 172 5.37 2.68 -7.95
CA SER A 172 5.56 1.25 -7.61
C SER A 172 4.39 0.29 -7.89
N SER A 173 3.94 0.24 -9.15
CA SER A 173 3.58 -1.06 -9.74
C SER A 173 4.86 -1.73 -10.26
N GLY A 174 5.60 -2.35 -9.35
CA GLY A 174 6.68 -3.28 -9.67
C GLY A 174 6.39 -4.60 -8.97
N THR A 175 5.40 -5.34 -9.46
CA THR A 175 5.06 -6.64 -8.86
C THR A 175 6.16 -7.66 -9.16
N THR A 176 6.81 -8.09 -8.08
CA THR A 176 7.35 -9.44 -7.80
C THR A 176 8.36 -10.03 -8.79
N GLY A 177 9.59 -10.20 -8.28
CA GLY A 177 10.73 -10.67 -9.05
C GLY A 177 10.62 -12.12 -9.54
N SER A 178 11.08 -12.31 -10.78
CA SER A 178 12.13 -13.28 -11.05
C SER A 178 13.46 -12.53 -11.16
N ALA A 179 14.56 -13.19 -10.79
CA ALA A 179 15.92 -12.62 -10.81
C ALA A 179 16.11 -11.69 -12.02
N GLU A 180 16.42 -10.42 -11.76
CA GLU A 180 16.51 -9.34 -12.76
C GLU A 180 17.27 -9.85 -13.98
N ASP A 181 16.54 -10.28 -15.01
CA ASP A 181 17.12 -10.52 -16.30
C ASP A 181 17.61 -9.14 -16.73
N SER A 182 18.93 -8.97 -16.77
CA SER A 182 19.57 -7.67 -17.05
C SER A 182 19.02 -7.02 -18.33
N ARG A 183 18.40 -7.80 -19.23
CA ARG A 183 17.69 -7.31 -20.41
C ARG A 183 16.47 -6.43 -20.12
N PHE A 184 15.86 -6.53 -18.93
CA PHE A 184 14.70 -5.75 -18.51
C PHE A 184 15.06 -4.36 -17.97
N ALA A 185 16.30 -4.15 -17.50
CA ALA A 185 16.73 -2.88 -16.91
C ALA A 185 16.49 -1.66 -17.83
N PRO A 186 16.79 -1.71 -19.15
CA PRO A 186 16.47 -0.60 -20.06
C PRO A 186 14.97 -0.33 -20.19
N ALA A 187 14.12 -1.35 -20.09
CA ALA A 187 12.66 -1.17 -20.13
C ALA A 187 12.17 -0.48 -18.85
N THR A 188 12.68 -0.90 -17.69
CA THR A 188 12.37 -0.29 -16.39
C THR A 188 12.72 1.19 -16.36
N GLU A 189 13.88 1.58 -16.87
CA GLU A 189 14.29 2.99 -16.96
C GLU A 189 13.32 3.82 -17.81
N LYS A 190 12.89 3.28 -18.95
CA LYS A 190 11.91 3.93 -19.83
C LYS A 190 10.52 4.03 -19.20
N LEU A 191 10.06 2.99 -18.50
CA LEU A 191 8.81 3.03 -17.75
C LEU A 191 8.83 4.13 -16.69
N ASN A 192 9.92 4.24 -15.93
CA ASN A 192 10.09 5.28 -14.92
C ASN A 192 10.12 6.69 -15.53
N ALA A 193 10.59 6.83 -16.77
CA ALA A 193 10.56 8.08 -17.52
C ALA A 193 9.20 8.38 -18.17
N GLY A 194 8.21 7.48 -18.05
CA GLY A 194 6.93 7.58 -18.76
C GLY A 194 7.03 7.31 -20.27
N ASP A 195 8.17 6.80 -20.75
CA ASP A 195 8.35 6.35 -22.14
C ASP A 195 7.85 4.91 -22.31
N PHE A 196 6.52 4.75 -22.25
CA PHE A 196 5.90 3.45 -22.45
C PHE A 196 6.16 2.89 -23.84
N SER A 197 6.20 3.73 -24.88
CA SER A 197 6.56 3.33 -26.25
C SER A 197 7.92 2.67 -26.31
N GLY A 198 8.93 3.31 -25.75
CA GLY A 198 10.27 2.79 -25.78
C GLY A 198 10.46 1.58 -24.87
N ALA A 199 9.70 1.45 -23.78
CA ALA A 199 9.70 0.24 -22.94
C ALA A 199 9.12 -0.97 -23.71
N ILE A 200 8.05 -0.77 -24.47
CA ILE A 200 7.45 -1.80 -25.35
C ILE A 200 8.47 -2.32 -26.35
N GLU A 201 9.23 -1.44 -27.00
CA GLU A 201 10.29 -1.85 -27.96
C GLU A 201 11.34 -2.75 -27.30
N VAL A 202 11.72 -2.46 -26.06
CA VAL A 202 12.67 -3.29 -25.31
C VAL A 202 12.07 -4.67 -25.04
N TYR A 203 10.83 -4.76 -24.55
CA TYR A 203 10.18 -6.05 -24.34
C TYR A 203 9.99 -6.85 -25.63
N GLU A 204 9.66 -6.19 -26.74
CA GLU A 204 9.57 -6.82 -28.05
C GLU A 204 10.92 -7.38 -28.52
N SER A 205 12.02 -6.68 -28.23
CA SER A 205 13.37 -7.18 -28.52
C SER A 205 13.73 -8.43 -27.70
N ILE A 206 13.26 -8.52 -26.45
CA ILE A 206 13.43 -9.70 -25.59
C ILE A 206 12.60 -10.86 -26.15
N LEU A 207 11.34 -10.61 -26.51
CA LEU A 207 10.43 -11.61 -27.06
C LEU A 207 10.87 -12.09 -28.46
N ALA A 208 11.58 -11.27 -29.24
CA ALA A 208 12.16 -11.71 -30.50
C ALA A 208 13.24 -12.78 -30.31
N GLN A 209 13.96 -12.74 -29.18
CA GLN A 209 14.99 -13.72 -28.83
C GLN A 209 14.42 -14.90 -28.03
N ASP A 210 13.44 -14.63 -27.17
CA ASP A 210 12.73 -15.62 -26.36
C ASP A 210 11.20 -15.41 -26.42
N PRO A 211 10.54 -15.94 -27.47
CA PRO A 211 9.11 -15.74 -27.67
C PRO A 211 8.22 -16.37 -26.59
N LYS A 212 8.77 -17.23 -25.73
CA LYS A 212 8.03 -17.92 -24.66
C LYS A 212 8.26 -17.29 -23.29
N ASN A 213 8.97 -16.17 -23.23
CA ASN A 213 9.17 -15.43 -21.99
C ASN A 213 7.84 -14.82 -21.52
N ALA A 214 7.20 -15.49 -20.57
CA ALA A 214 5.91 -15.08 -20.03
C ALA A 214 5.98 -13.72 -19.31
N GLU A 215 7.11 -13.41 -18.68
CA GLU A 215 7.34 -12.15 -17.97
C GLU A 215 7.47 -10.97 -18.94
N ALA A 216 8.26 -11.12 -20.01
CA ALA A 216 8.38 -10.09 -21.05
C ALA A 216 7.05 -9.87 -21.78
N LEU A 217 6.25 -10.92 -21.95
CA LEU A 217 4.92 -10.83 -22.56
C LEU A 217 3.97 -10.03 -21.66
N ALA A 218 3.88 -10.38 -20.38
CA ALA A 218 3.05 -9.67 -19.40
C ALA A 218 3.51 -8.21 -19.21
N ALA A 219 4.83 -7.97 -19.14
CA ALA A 219 5.39 -6.63 -18.97
C ALA A 219 5.12 -5.73 -20.18
N ARG A 220 5.24 -6.27 -21.40
CA ARG A 220 4.87 -5.57 -22.64
C ARG A 220 3.39 -5.20 -22.65
N ASP A 221 2.52 -6.13 -22.28
CA ASP A 221 1.08 -5.93 -22.33
C ASP A 221 0.62 -4.91 -21.26
N ASN A 222 1.24 -4.93 -20.08
CA ASN A 222 1.10 -3.86 -19.08
C ASN A 222 1.53 -2.49 -19.63
N ALA A 223 2.72 -2.39 -20.24
CA ALA A 223 3.21 -1.14 -20.80
C ALA A 223 2.29 -0.59 -21.91
N ARG A 224 1.72 -1.48 -22.73
CA ARG A 224 0.73 -1.13 -23.77
C ARG A 224 -0.57 -0.58 -23.16
N LEU A 225 -1.05 -1.15 -22.06
CA LEU A 225 -2.21 -0.63 -21.34
C LEU A 225 -1.94 0.77 -20.79
N LEU A 226 -0.80 0.97 -20.12
CA LEU A 226 -0.42 2.27 -19.56
C LEU A 226 -0.29 3.35 -20.64
N MET A 227 0.31 3.01 -21.79
CA MET A 227 0.39 3.92 -22.93
C MET A 227 -1.00 4.36 -23.42
N ARG A 228 -1.97 3.44 -23.50
CA ARG A 228 -3.34 3.77 -23.92
C ARG A 228 -4.07 4.62 -22.90
N LEU A 229 -3.91 4.33 -21.62
CA LEU A 229 -4.48 5.14 -20.54
C LEU A 229 -3.90 6.56 -20.51
N GLN A 230 -2.61 6.73 -20.82
CA GLN A 230 -2.00 8.05 -20.95
C GLN A 230 -2.56 8.83 -22.14
N GLN A 231 -2.81 8.15 -23.26
CA GLN A 231 -3.32 8.75 -24.50
C GLN A 231 -4.84 8.96 -24.49
N ALA A 232 -5.56 8.27 -23.60
CA ALA A 232 -7.00 8.43 -23.46
C ALA A 232 -7.35 9.87 -23.06
N ASP A 233 -8.35 10.43 -23.73
CA ASP A 233 -8.82 11.79 -23.46
C ASP A 233 -9.41 11.85 -22.04
N ARG A 234 -8.70 12.55 -21.14
CA ARG A 234 -9.11 12.71 -19.73
C ARG A 234 -10.40 13.51 -19.56
N ASN A 235 -10.89 14.17 -20.63
CA ASN A 235 -12.11 14.98 -20.58
C ASN A 235 -13.38 14.21 -20.98
N THR A 236 -13.25 12.97 -21.42
CA THR A 236 -14.37 12.14 -21.86
C THR A 236 -14.45 10.90 -20.98
N ASP A 237 -15.64 10.58 -20.47
CA ASP A 237 -15.88 9.29 -19.81
C ASP A 237 -15.87 8.16 -20.89
N PRO A 238 -14.85 7.29 -20.90
CA PRO A 238 -14.71 6.27 -21.93
C PRO A 238 -15.83 5.23 -21.86
N ILE A 239 -16.40 4.98 -20.68
CA ILE A 239 -17.49 4.03 -20.49
C ILE A 239 -18.76 4.59 -21.13
N ALA A 240 -19.11 5.84 -20.80
CA ALA A 240 -20.27 6.51 -21.38
C ALA A 240 -20.13 6.67 -22.91
N ALA A 241 -18.92 6.92 -23.42
CA ALA A 241 -18.65 7.01 -24.85
C ALA A 241 -18.85 5.67 -25.57
N ALA A 242 -18.44 4.55 -24.96
CA ALA A 242 -18.70 3.21 -25.49
C ALA A 242 -20.18 2.84 -25.46
N ASP A 243 -20.91 3.26 -24.42
CA ASP A 243 -22.34 2.99 -24.33
C ASP A 243 -23.15 3.79 -25.38
N ALA A 244 -22.67 4.96 -25.77
CA ALA A 244 -23.23 5.76 -26.86
C ALA A 244 -22.90 5.19 -28.26
N GLU A 245 -21.73 4.56 -28.40
CA GLU A 245 -21.24 3.98 -29.66
C GLU A 245 -20.88 2.49 -29.50
N PRO A 246 -21.85 1.59 -29.21
CA PRO A 246 -21.57 0.21 -28.80
C PRO A 246 -20.97 -0.68 -29.91
N HIS A 247 -21.05 -0.26 -31.17
CA HIS A 247 -20.46 -0.97 -32.31
C HIS A 247 -19.12 -0.38 -32.74
N ASN A 248 -18.62 0.65 -32.04
CA ASN A 248 -17.32 1.23 -32.30
C ASN A 248 -16.26 0.52 -31.43
N VAL A 249 -15.47 -0.34 -32.06
CA VAL A 249 -14.46 -1.17 -31.39
C VAL A 249 -13.48 -0.34 -30.55
N GLU A 250 -13.08 0.84 -31.04
CA GLU A 250 -12.11 1.70 -30.35
C GLU A 250 -12.69 2.24 -29.05
N ARG A 251 -13.98 2.60 -29.06
CA ARG A 251 -14.70 3.04 -27.86
C ARG A 251 -14.85 1.91 -26.85
N VAL A 252 -15.24 0.73 -27.32
CA VAL A 252 -15.35 -0.48 -26.49
C VAL A 252 -14.01 -0.80 -25.81
N PHE A 253 -12.90 -0.65 -26.53
CA PHE A 253 -11.56 -0.87 -26.01
C PHE A 253 -11.15 0.16 -24.97
N ALA A 254 -11.37 1.45 -25.24
CA ALA A 254 -11.09 2.51 -24.28
C ALA A 254 -11.88 2.31 -22.97
N ALA A 255 -13.14 1.89 -23.07
CA ALA A 255 -13.96 1.56 -21.91
C ALA A 255 -13.45 0.34 -21.15
N ALA A 256 -12.99 -0.71 -21.85
CA ALA A 256 -12.40 -1.88 -21.21
C ALA A 256 -11.10 -1.52 -20.47
N ASP A 257 -10.19 -0.77 -21.10
CA ASP A 257 -8.94 -0.31 -20.48
C ASP A 257 -9.24 0.55 -19.22
N ALA A 258 -10.23 1.45 -19.29
CA ALA A 258 -10.65 2.27 -18.15
C ALA A 258 -11.23 1.44 -16.99
N LEU A 259 -11.98 0.39 -17.30
CA LEU A 259 -12.50 -0.54 -16.28
C LEU A 259 -11.37 -1.35 -15.62
N ILE A 260 -10.37 -1.79 -16.39
CA ILE A 260 -9.17 -2.44 -15.82
C ILE A 260 -8.44 -1.47 -14.90
N ALA A 261 -8.25 -0.22 -15.31
CA ALA A 261 -7.62 0.80 -14.48
C ALA A 261 -8.42 1.10 -13.20
N ALA A 262 -9.75 1.01 -13.25
CA ALA A 262 -10.64 1.14 -12.10
C ALA A 262 -10.71 -0.12 -11.21
N GLY A 263 -10.01 -1.20 -11.58
CA GLY A 263 -10.02 -2.48 -10.86
C GLY A 263 -11.22 -3.40 -11.17
N ASP A 264 -12.11 -2.98 -12.07
CA ASP A 264 -13.30 -3.75 -12.46
C ASP A 264 -13.01 -4.63 -13.69
N ALA A 265 -12.19 -5.65 -13.48
CA ALA A 265 -11.79 -6.59 -14.52
C ALA A 265 -12.96 -7.41 -15.07
N GLU A 266 -13.95 -7.73 -14.21
CA GLU A 266 -15.11 -8.51 -14.63
C GLU A 266 -15.97 -7.73 -15.62
N ALA A 267 -16.24 -6.45 -15.36
CA ALA A 267 -16.96 -5.60 -16.31
C ALA A 267 -16.16 -5.41 -17.61
N ALA A 268 -14.83 -5.27 -17.53
CA ALA A 268 -13.99 -5.11 -18.71
C ALA A 268 -14.08 -6.33 -19.64
N PHE A 269 -13.92 -7.53 -19.07
CA PHE A 269 -14.00 -8.78 -19.82
C PHE A 269 -15.39 -9.03 -20.38
N SER A 270 -16.43 -8.81 -19.57
CA SER A 270 -17.83 -8.97 -19.99
C SER A 270 -18.16 -8.09 -21.20
N ARG A 271 -17.74 -6.81 -21.16
CA ARG A 271 -17.92 -5.88 -22.27
C ARG A 271 -17.26 -6.38 -23.57
N LEU A 272 -16.02 -6.85 -23.51
CA LEU A 272 -15.32 -7.38 -24.68
C LEU A 272 -15.92 -8.69 -25.20
N VAL A 273 -16.38 -9.57 -24.31
CA VAL A 273 -17.10 -10.80 -24.69
C VAL A 273 -18.41 -10.48 -25.41
N VAL A 274 -19.18 -9.49 -24.93
CA VAL A 274 -20.40 -9.04 -25.62
C VAL A 274 -20.05 -8.46 -27.00
N ALA A 275 -18.98 -7.68 -27.10
CA ALA A 275 -18.53 -7.08 -28.35
C ALA A 275 -18.15 -8.13 -29.42
N LEU A 276 -17.65 -9.31 -29.04
CA LEU A 276 -17.40 -10.41 -30.00
C LEU A 276 -18.64 -10.82 -30.80
N SER A 277 -19.83 -10.66 -30.21
CA SER A 277 -21.10 -10.98 -30.87
C SER A 277 -21.70 -9.79 -31.62
N GLN A 278 -21.42 -8.56 -31.16
CA GLN A 278 -21.98 -7.33 -31.72
C GLN A 278 -21.17 -6.77 -32.89
N ILE A 279 -19.87 -7.06 -32.95
CA ILE A 279 -18.93 -6.52 -33.95
C ILE A 279 -18.18 -7.69 -34.63
N PRO A 280 -18.87 -8.54 -35.42
CA PRO A 280 -18.29 -9.75 -35.99
C PRO A 280 -17.13 -9.49 -36.95
N GLU A 281 -17.10 -8.32 -37.60
CA GLU A 281 -16.00 -7.87 -38.46
C GLU A 281 -14.66 -7.69 -37.72
N GLU A 282 -14.70 -7.38 -36.42
CA GLU A 282 -13.55 -7.08 -35.56
C GLU A 282 -13.25 -8.24 -34.59
N LYS A 283 -13.91 -9.39 -34.76
CA LYS A 283 -13.88 -10.53 -33.82
C LYS A 283 -12.48 -11.00 -33.45
N LEU A 284 -11.55 -11.04 -34.42
CA LEU A 284 -10.15 -11.42 -34.16
C LEU A 284 -9.42 -10.37 -33.30
N LEU A 285 -9.66 -9.10 -33.59
CA LEU A 285 -9.04 -7.96 -32.92
C LEU A 285 -9.52 -7.87 -31.46
N ILE A 286 -10.83 -8.09 -31.22
CA ILE A 286 -11.42 -8.18 -29.87
C ILE A 286 -10.89 -9.39 -29.10
N ARG A 287 -10.76 -10.55 -29.77
CA ARG A 287 -10.14 -11.73 -29.15
C ARG A 287 -8.72 -11.42 -28.69
N ASP A 288 -7.90 -10.80 -29.54
CA ASP A 288 -6.50 -10.57 -29.22
C ASP A 288 -6.37 -9.55 -28.08
N ARG A 289 -7.28 -8.56 -28.00
CA ARG A 289 -7.41 -7.67 -26.84
C ARG A 289 -7.78 -8.40 -25.55
N LEU A 290 -8.73 -9.33 -25.59
CA LEU A 290 -9.08 -10.16 -24.43
C LEU A 290 -7.87 -10.95 -23.92
N LEU A 291 -7.08 -11.54 -24.83
CA LEU A 291 -5.88 -12.28 -24.47
C LEU A 291 -4.81 -11.38 -23.85
N GLU A 292 -4.60 -10.18 -24.40
CA GLU A 292 -3.71 -9.15 -23.83
C GLU A 292 -4.14 -8.81 -22.39
N LEU A 293 -5.43 -8.53 -22.17
CA LEU A 293 -5.91 -8.18 -20.84
C LEU A 293 -5.87 -9.36 -19.86
N PHE A 294 -6.09 -10.60 -20.31
CA PHE A 294 -5.93 -11.78 -19.45
C PHE A 294 -4.49 -11.98 -18.98
N ALA A 295 -3.49 -11.57 -19.78
CA ALA A 295 -2.08 -11.69 -19.42
C ALA A 295 -1.67 -10.77 -18.26
N LEU A 296 -2.52 -9.80 -17.89
CA LEU A 296 -2.32 -8.90 -16.74
C LEU A 296 -2.66 -9.57 -15.39
N PHE A 297 -3.31 -10.73 -15.42
CA PHE A 297 -3.82 -11.42 -14.24
C PHE A 297 -3.20 -12.82 -14.12
N ASP A 298 -3.28 -13.39 -12.92
CA ASP A 298 -2.91 -14.78 -12.71
C ASP A 298 -3.79 -15.72 -13.54
N ALA A 299 -3.19 -16.78 -14.07
CA ALA A 299 -3.92 -17.74 -14.92
C ALA A 299 -5.02 -18.51 -14.17
N ALA A 300 -4.94 -18.59 -12.84
CA ALA A 300 -5.94 -19.19 -11.96
C ALA A 300 -6.99 -18.19 -11.44
N ASP A 301 -6.94 -16.91 -11.84
CA ASP A 301 -7.97 -15.94 -11.49
C ASP A 301 -9.34 -16.39 -12.02
N VAL A 302 -10.32 -16.51 -11.12
CA VAL A 302 -11.67 -16.98 -11.42
C VAL A 302 -12.35 -16.12 -12.50
N ARG A 303 -12.09 -14.81 -12.52
CA ARG A 303 -12.62 -13.88 -13.52
C ARG A 303 -12.06 -14.19 -14.90
N VAL A 304 -10.76 -14.46 -15.00
CA VAL A 304 -10.10 -14.86 -16.24
C VAL A 304 -10.60 -16.21 -16.73
N LEU A 305 -10.74 -17.19 -15.84
CA LEU A 305 -11.27 -18.52 -16.19
C LEU A 305 -12.68 -18.44 -16.76
N ASN A 306 -13.57 -17.69 -16.09
CA ASN A 306 -14.94 -17.48 -16.54
C ASN A 306 -14.98 -16.74 -17.89
N ALA A 307 -14.22 -15.65 -18.03
CA ALA A 307 -14.17 -14.87 -19.25
C ALA A 307 -13.61 -15.67 -20.45
N ARG A 308 -12.59 -16.52 -20.25
CA ARG A 308 -12.08 -17.43 -21.28
C ARG A 308 -13.14 -18.43 -21.75
N ALA A 309 -13.93 -18.98 -20.83
CA ALA A 309 -15.03 -19.87 -21.18
C ALA A 309 -16.12 -19.15 -21.99
N GLN A 310 -16.48 -17.93 -21.60
CA GLN A 310 -17.46 -17.11 -22.32
C GLN A 310 -16.94 -16.69 -23.70
N MET A 311 -15.67 -16.29 -23.80
CA MET A 311 -14.99 -15.97 -25.06
C MET A 311 -15.02 -17.17 -26.01
N ALA A 312 -14.70 -18.38 -25.53
CA ALA A 312 -14.77 -19.58 -26.35
C ALA A 312 -16.18 -19.82 -26.90
N ASN A 313 -17.22 -19.67 -26.07
CA ASN A 313 -18.62 -19.80 -26.51
C ASN A 313 -19.07 -18.69 -27.49
N ALA A 314 -18.50 -17.48 -27.41
CA ALA A 314 -18.79 -16.41 -28.36
C ALA A 314 -18.03 -16.59 -29.70
N LEU A 315 -16.93 -17.36 -29.67
CA LEU A 315 -16.12 -17.62 -30.86
C LEU A 315 -16.67 -18.73 -31.74
N PHE A 316 -17.36 -19.72 -31.18
CA PHE A 316 -17.87 -20.93 -31.86
C PHE A 316 -19.40 -21.00 -31.85
#